data_AF-A0AA39Z116-F1
#
_entry.id   AF-A0AA39Z116-F1
#
_cell.length_a   1.000
_cell.length_b   1.000
_cell.length_c   1.000
_cell.angle_alpha   90.00
_cell.angle_beta   90.00
_cell.angle_gamma   90.00
#
_symmetry.space_group_name_H-M   'P 1'
#
loop_
_entity.id
_entity.type
_entity.pdbx_description
1 polymer ?
#
loop_
_entity_poly.entity_id
_entity_poly.type
_entity_poly.pdbx_seq_one_letter_code
_entity_poly.pdbx_strand_id
1 'polypeptide(L)'
;MSSFNLGGVTFGSGLSVPSLGKANTRTGISVPKVGSISANAGIDVSKGLRGITGGIELKKDNGNVFTSGASKKSFEDKSHQAISSYFIGPQAENLDYFKDNINVILENLKKGRLNYFPGDGEFITDEIQASETFQKRTASVSKAVGELSDLLSRTSIPFFSPRYQAHMCTDLSMPAMLGFFATMLYNPNNVAFEASPLTTSIELMVGDQMCEMLGYNPSTSPNYNTSQPDPWGHITCDGTIANLESMW
;
A
#
# COMPACT_ATOMS: atom_id res chain seq x y z
N MET A 1 -2.34 22.26 14.24
CA MET A 1 -1.14 21.44 14.01
C MET A 1 -1.28 20.18 14.85
N SER A 2 -1.83 19.12 14.28
CA SER A 2 -1.93 17.82 14.95
C SER A 2 -0.79 16.94 14.46
N SER A 3 0.20 16.70 15.31
CA SER A 3 1.16 15.63 15.10
C SER A 3 0.46 14.30 15.32
N PHE A 4 0.40 13.44 14.31
CA PHE A 4 -0.08 12.07 14.49
C PHE A 4 1.13 11.16 14.73
N ASN A 5 1.09 10.38 15.81
CA ASN A 5 2.13 9.41 16.15
C ASN A 5 1.67 8.05 15.65
N LEU A 6 2.32 7.52 14.61
CA LEU A 6 2.12 6.14 14.17
C LEU A 6 3.45 5.42 14.34
N GLY A 7 3.50 4.44 15.25
CA GLY A 7 4.69 3.59 15.39
C GLY A 7 5.96 4.29 15.89
N GLY A 8 5.86 5.44 16.57
CA GLY A 8 7.02 6.24 17.00
C GLY A 8 7.58 7.18 15.92
N VAL A 9 6.85 7.33 14.80
CA VAL A 9 7.10 8.33 13.76
C VAL A 9 6.10 9.48 13.93
N THR A 10 6.64 10.71 13.99
CA THR A 10 5.86 11.94 14.12
C THR A 10 5.54 12.49 12.73
N PHE A 11 4.27 12.42 12.32
CA PHE A 11 3.81 13.00 11.06
C PHE A 11 3.29 14.42 11.30
N GLY A 12 3.90 15.40 10.64
CA GLY A 12 3.40 16.78 10.61
C GLY A 12 2.35 16.96 9.51
N SER A 13 1.13 17.36 9.89
CA SER A 13 0.10 17.72 8.91
C SER A 13 0.32 19.16 8.40
N GLY A 14 0.68 19.33 7.13
CA GLY A 14 0.60 20.63 6.45
C GLY A 14 1.51 20.77 5.24
N LEU A 15 0.95 20.75 4.03
CA LEU A 15 1.54 21.42 2.87
C LEU A 15 1.19 22.92 3.01
N SER A 16 2.17 23.76 3.36
CA SER A 16 1.99 25.20 3.24
C SER A 16 2.26 25.59 1.79
N VAL A 17 1.20 25.95 1.06
CA VAL A 17 1.32 26.54 -0.28
C VAL A 17 1.71 28.01 -0.10
N PRO A 18 2.81 28.52 -0.71
CA PRO A 18 3.12 29.94 -0.67
C PRO A 18 1.96 30.76 -1.24
N SER A 19 1.66 31.91 -0.64
CA SER A 19 0.56 32.76 -1.10
C SER A 19 0.74 33.16 -2.57
N LEU A 20 -0.32 32.96 -3.36
CA LEU A 20 -0.40 33.47 -4.73
C LEU A 20 -0.15 34.98 -4.73
N GLY A 21 0.88 35.40 -5.44
CA GLY A 21 1.25 36.81 -5.59
C GLY A 21 0.08 37.63 -6.10
N LYS A 22 -0.21 38.75 -5.42
CA LYS A 22 -1.18 39.73 -5.87
C LYS A 22 -0.66 40.43 -7.12
N ALA A 23 -1.41 40.33 -8.23
CA ALA A 23 -1.15 41.13 -9.42
C ALA A 23 -1.52 42.59 -9.14
N ASN A 24 -0.54 43.50 -9.25
CA ASN A 24 -0.78 44.93 -9.22
C ASN A 24 -0.48 45.51 -10.61
N THR A 25 -1.48 46.17 -11.20
CA THR A 25 -1.39 46.81 -12.51
C THR A 25 -0.52 48.05 -12.41
N ARG A 26 0.79 47.89 -12.60
CA ARG A 26 1.79 48.83 -13.16
C ARG A 26 3.17 48.36 -12.71
N THR A 27 4.06 48.15 -13.68
CA THR A 27 5.49 47.79 -13.57
C THR A 27 5.81 46.32 -13.23
N GLY A 28 6.35 45.61 -14.23
CA GLY A 28 7.32 44.49 -14.12
C GLY A 28 6.89 43.21 -13.40
N ILE A 29 6.90 42.08 -14.12
CA ILE A 29 6.92 40.75 -13.50
C ILE A 29 8.25 40.61 -12.73
N SER A 30 8.18 40.64 -11.41
CA SER A 30 9.30 40.28 -10.54
C SER A 30 9.35 38.76 -10.44
N VAL A 31 10.36 38.13 -11.06
CA VAL A 31 10.67 36.70 -10.87
C VAL A 31 11.56 36.58 -9.64
N PRO A 32 11.10 35.97 -8.53
CA PRO A 32 11.95 35.71 -7.38
C PRO A 32 13.05 34.71 -7.77
N LYS A 33 14.29 35.00 -7.36
CA LYS A 33 15.43 34.07 -7.50
C LYS A 33 15.10 32.74 -6.83
N VAL A 34 15.41 31.65 -7.53
CA VAL A 34 15.34 30.26 -7.06
C VAL A 34 16.18 30.13 -5.79
N GLY A 35 15.52 30.25 -4.64
CA GLY A 35 16.04 29.93 -3.32
C GLY A 35 15.58 28.52 -2.96
N SER A 36 16.55 27.69 -2.56
CA SER A 36 16.42 26.34 -2.00
C SER A 36 15.01 25.96 -1.52
N ILE A 37 14.44 24.93 -2.14
CA ILE A 37 13.32 24.18 -1.56
C ILE A 37 13.86 23.48 -0.31
N SER A 38 13.66 24.09 0.85
CA SER A 38 13.80 23.41 2.14
C SER A 38 12.56 22.56 2.33
N ALA A 39 12.65 21.30 1.90
CA ALA A 39 11.73 20.26 2.31
C ALA A 39 12.01 19.96 3.81
N ASN A 40 11.42 20.74 4.72
CA ASN A 40 11.43 20.42 6.15
C ASN A 40 10.45 19.29 6.52
N ALA A 41 9.93 18.56 5.52
CA ALA A 41 9.17 17.32 5.69
C ALA A 41 10.04 16.12 5.30
N GLY A 42 11.14 15.92 6.03
CA GLY A 42 11.87 14.67 5.96
C GLY A 42 11.06 13.57 6.64
N ILE A 43 10.75 12.49 5.91
CA ILE A 43 10.29 11.25 6.53
C ILE A 43 11.52 10.61 7.16
N ASP A 44 11.56 10.54 8.47
CA ASP A 44 12.62 9.82 9.19
C ASP A 44 12.39 8.31 9.05
N VAL A 45 12.94 7.72 7.98
CA VAL A 45 12.93 6.29 7.69
C VAL A 45 13.92 5.49 8.54
N SER A 46 14.79 6.15 9.32
CA SER A 46 15.83 5.49 10.13
C SER A 46 15.29 4.58 11.24
N LYS A 47 13.99 4.69 11.56
CA LYS A 47 13.31 3.89 12.59
C LYS A 47 12.52 2.68 12.05
N GLY A 48 12.44 2.52 10.72
CA GLY A 48 11.60 1.52 10.05
C GLY A 48 10.09 1.75 10.27
N LEU A 49 9.24 1.18 9.40
CA LEU A 49 7.76 1.28 9.50
C LEU A 49 7.16 0.40 10.62
N ARG A 50 7.78 0.37 11.80
CA ARG A 50 7.33 -0.42 12.95
C ARG A 50 5.91 -0.01 13.33
N GLY A 51 4.93 -0.88 13.08
CA GLY A 51 3.51 -0.67 13.44
C GLY A 51 2.52 -0.70 12.27
N ILE A 52 2.96 -0.58 11.01
CA ILE A 52 2.07 -0.72 9.84
C ILE A 52 1.77 -2.21 9.54
N THR A 53 2.59 -3.13 10.06
CA THR A 53 2.37 -4.58 9.96
C THR A 53 1.34 -5.13 10.97
N GLY A 54 0.63 -4.27 11.71
CA GLY A 54 -0.33 -4.70 12.73
C GLY A 54 0.31 -5.40 13.93
N GLY A 55 1.59 -5.15 14.20
CA GLY A 55 2.34 -5.84 15.26
C GLY A 55 2.77 -7.26 14.90
N ILE A 56 2.61 -7.67 13.63
CA ILE A 56 3.24 -8.89 13.10
C ILE A 56 4.75 -8.61 13.01
N GLU A 57 5.48 -9.05 14.03
CA GLU A 57 6.93 -9.18 13.97
C GLU A 57 7.25 -10.54 13.35
N LEU A 58 7.87 -10.54 12.16
CA LEU A 58 8.51 -11.74 11.62
C LEU A 58 9.82 -11.96 12.40
N LYS A 59 9.71 -12.34 13.68
CA LYS A 59 10.86 -12.77 14.45
C LYS A 59 11.32 -14.10 13.88
N LYS A 60 12.62 -14.21 13.64
CA LYS A 60 13.31 -15.48 13.44
C LYS A 60 13.27 -16.24 14.78
N ASP A 61 12.08 -16.71 15.16
CA ASP A 61 11.93 -17.60 16.31
C ASP A 61 12.77 -18.83 16.01
N ASN A 62 13.74 -19.10 16.89
CA ASN A 62 14.73 -20.17 16.85
C ASN A 62 14.13 -21.55 16.47
N GLY A 63 13.85 -21.77 15.18
CA GLY A 63 13.32 -23.03 14.67
C GLY A 63 11.87 -23.05 14.18
N ASN A 64 11.22 -21.92 13.84
CA ASN A 64 10.07 -21.96 12.93
C ASN A 64 10.53 -22.26 11.49
N VAL A 65 11.24 -23.37 11.32
CA VAL A 65 11.10 -24.17 10.12
C VAL A 65 9.63 -24.59 10.15
N PHE A 66 8.86 -24.23 9.11
CA PHE A 66 7.54 -24.79 8.87
C PHE A 66 7.69 -26.31 8.79
N THR A 67 7.67 -26.99 9.93
CA THR A 67 7.65 -28.44 9.97
C THR A 67 6.22 -28.80 9.69
N SER A 68 5.92 -29.16 8.44
CA SER A 68 4.66 -29.83 8.12
C SER A 68 4.69 -31.20 8.81
N GLY A 69 4.41 -31.19 10.11
CA GLY A 69 4.14 -32.39 10.89
C GLY A 69 2.77 -32.90 10.47
N ALA A 70 2.67 -33.42 9.25
CA ALA A 70 1.48 -33.99 8.64
C ALA A 70 1.03 -35.31 9.32
N SER A 71 0.99 -35.32 10.66
CA SER A 71 0.41 -36.38 11.48
C SER A 71 -0.69 -35.88 12.42
N LYS A 72 -0.88 -34.57 12.56
CA LYS A 72 -1.97 -33.98 13.37
C LYS A 72 -3.14 -33.55 12.50
N LYS A 73 -4.34 -33.49 13.09
CA LYS A 73 -5.53 -32.97 12.40
C LYS A 73 -5.29 -31.49 12.05
N SER A 74 -5.75 -31.05 10.89
CA SER A 74 -5.51 -29.67 10.36
C SER A 74 -5.76 -28.55 11.36
N PHE A 75 -6.79 -28.70 12.21
CA PHE A 75 -7.15 -27.68 13.20
C PHE A 75 -6.22 -27.63 14.42
N GLU A 76 -5.32 -28.59 14.61
CA GLU A 76 -4.36 -28.62 15.73
C GLU A 76 -2.99 -28.04 15.32
N ASP A 77 -2.75 -27.88 14.01
CA ASP A 77 -1.53 -27.32 13.46
C ASP A 77 -1.58 -25.79 13.48
N LYS A 78 -0.81 -25.19 14.39
CA LYS A 78 -0.71 -23.72 14.54
C LYS A 78 -0.14 -23.04 13.31
N SER A 79 0.78 -23.68 12.58
CA SER A 79 1.34 -23.11 11.35
C SER A 79 0.29 -23.09 10.25
N HIS A 80 -0.49 -24.16 10.13
CA HIS A 80 -1.61 -24.21 9.18
C HIS A 80 -2.71 -23.19 9.54
N GLN A 81 -3.05 -23.05 10.83
CA GLN A 81 -3.97 -22.01 11.30
C GLN A 81 -3.50 -20.61 10.90
N ALA A 82 -2.22 -20.28 11.15
CA ALA A 82 -1.65 -18.98 10.83
C ALA A 82 -1.69 -18.68 9.32
N ILE A 83 -1.25 -19.62 8.49
CA ILE A 83 -1.26 -19.45 7.03
C ILE A 83 -2.70 -19.33 6.51
N SER A 84 -3.64 -20.11 7.06
CA SER A 84 -5.05 -20.04 6.67
C SER A 84 -5.67 -18.66 6.93
N SER A 85 -5.14 -17.90 7.89
CA SER A 85 -5.60 -16.53 8.16
C SER A 85 -5.17 -15.50 7.11
N TYR A 86 -4.27 -15.85 6.19
CA TYR A 86 -3.75 -14.95 5.17
C TYR A 86 -4.48 -15.01 3.83
N PHE A 87 -5.47 -15.89 3.66
CA PHE A 87 -6.19 -16.08 2.39
C PHE A 87 -7.71 -15.95 2.61
N ILE A 88 -8.45 -15.56 1.55
CA ILE A 88 -9.92 -15.56 1.59
C ILE A 88 -10.43 -17.00 1.72
N GLY A 89 -9.76 -17.92 1.04
CA GLY A 89 -9.99 -19.35 1.15
C GLY A 89 -10.82 -19.91 -0.02
N PRO A 90 -10.72 -21.23 -0.29
CA PRO A 90 -11.34 -21.86 -1.45
C PRO A 90 -12.86 -21.75 -1.52
N GLN A 91 -13.53 -21.54 -0.38
CA GLN A 91 -14.98 -21.39 -0.25
C GLN A 91 -15.35 -20.06 0.40
N ALA A 92 -14.46 -19.06 0.33
CA ALA A 92 -14.65 -17.74 0.90
C ALA A 92 -14.83 -17.73 2.43
N GLU A 93 -14.18 -18.67 3.13
CA GLU A 93 -14.26 -18.88 4.57
C GLU A 93 -13.90 -17.63 5.38
N ASN A 94 -12.96 -16.82 4.87
CA ASN A 94 -12.47 -15.61 5.53
C ASN A 94 -12.97 -14.31 4.88
N LEU A 95 -13.97 -14.38 3.99
CA LEU A 95 -14.41 -13.21 3.23
C LEU A 95 -14.93 -12.07 4.12
N ASP A 96 -15.58 -12.37 5.24
CA ASP A 96 -16.08 -11.33 6.13
C ASP A 96 -14.94 -10.58 6.84
N TYR A 97 -13.86 -11.27 7.24
CA TYR A 97 -12.64 -10.60 7.72
C TYR A 97 -12.03 -9.69 6.66
N PHE A 98 -12.05 -10.12 5.39
CA PHE A 98 -11.58 -9.28 4.29
C PHE A 98 -12.44 -8.01 4.13
N LYS A 99 -13.77 -8.14 4.15
CA LYS A 99 -14.71 -7.00 4.09
C LYS A 99 -14.51 -6.03 5.25
N ASP A 100 -14.32 -6.53 6.45
CA ASP A 100 -14.09 -5.68 7.64
C ASP A 100 -12.81 -4.85 7.48
N ASN A 101 -11.74 -5.44 6.96
CA ASN A 101 -10.51 -4.69 6.65
C ASN A 101 -10.71 -3.65 5.54
N ILE A 102 -11.48 -3.96 4.50
CA ILE A 102 -11.85 -2.98 3.46
C ILE A 102 -12.63 -1.81 4.08
N ASN A 103 -13.57 -2.07 5.00
CA ASN A 103 -14.29 -1.01 5.70
C ASN A 103 -13.35 -0.13 6.53
N VAL A 104 -12.38 -0.71 7.23
CA VAL A 104 -11.36 0.04 7.97
C VAL A 104 -10.55 0.96 7.02
N ILE A 105 -10.18 0.47 5.84
CA ILE A 105 -9.47 1.26 4.83
C ILE A 105 -10.34 2.44 4.37
N LEU A 106 -11.61 2.20 4.03
CA LEU A 106 -12.54 3.23 3.54
C LEU A 106 -12.86 4.30 4.59
N GLU A 107 -13.01 3.89 5.86
CA GLU A 107 -13.22 4.84 6.96
C GLU A 107 -11.99 5.73 7.21
N ASN A 108 -10.78 5.17 7.10
CA ASN A 108 -9.56 5.96 7.20
C ASN A 108 -9.37 6.89 5.98
N LEU A 109 -9.73 6.44 4.77
CA LEU A 109 -9.76 7.31 3.59
C LEU A 109 -10.70 8.50 3.80
N LYS A 110 -11.93 8.25 4.29
CA LYS A 110 -12.91 9.30 4.59
C LYS A 110 -12.36 10.30 5.61
N LYS A 111 -11.83 9.82 6.73
CA LYS A 111 -11.19 10.66 7.76
C LYS A 111 -10.04 11.48 7.17
N GLY A 112 -9.18 10.86 6.37
CA GLY A 112 -8.05 11.54 5.72
C GLY A 112 -8.49 12.70 4.83
N ARG A 113 -9.52 12.49 4.00
CA ARG A 113 -10.06 13.54 3.11
C ARG A 113 -10.69 14.70 3.89
N LEU A 114 -11.47 14.42 4.93
CA LEU A 114 -12.12 15.45 5.74
C LEU A 114 -11.12 16.26 6.59
N ASN A 115 -10.02 15.65 7.02
CA ASN A 115 -9.04 16.29 7.91
C ASN A 115 -7.99 17.14 7.18
N TYR A 116 -7.83 17.01 5.86
CA TYR A 116 -6.75 17.68 5.12
C TYR A 116 -6.90 19.22 5.15
N PHE A 117 -8.09 19.72 4.79
CA PHE A 117 -8.50 21.12 4.97
C PHE A 117 -9.99 21.17 5.38
N PRO A 118 -10.30 21.11 6.69
CA PRO A 118 -11.69 20.97 7.16
C PRO A 118 -12.63 22.13 6.81
N GLY A 119 -12.09 23.28 6.39
CA GLY A 119 -12.86 24.48 6.05
C GLY A 119 -13.34 24.55 4.60
N ASP A 120 -12.93 23.60 3.74
CA ASP A 120 -13.20 23.68 2.29
C ASP A 120 -14.68 23.46 1.93
N GLY A 121 -15.48 22.90 2.85
CA GLY A 121 -16.89 22.61 2.63
C GLY A 121 -17.11 21.44 1.66
N GLU A 122 -18.29 21.40 1.04
CA GLU A 122 -18.70 20.31 0.15
C GLU A 122 -18.58 20.69 -1.32
N PHE A 123 -17.82 19.91 -2.09
CA PHE A 123 -17.77 20.03 -3.55
C PHE A 123 -18.92 19.28 -4.25
N ILE A 124 -19.44 18.23 -3.61
CA ILE A 124 -20.54 17.40 -4.12
C ILE A 124 -21.60 17.38 -3.02
N THR A 125 -22.65 18.20 -3.18
CA THR A 125 -23.70 18.38 -2.18
C THR A 125 -24.80 17.32 -2.30
N ASP A 126 -25.66 17.23 -1.29
CA ASP A 126 -26.83 16.35 -1.28
C ASP A 126 -27.79 16.64 -2.44
N GLU A 127 -27.93 17.90 -2.88
CA GLU A 127 -28.76 18.25 -4.04
C GLU A 127 -28.18 17.70 -5.36
N ILE A 128 -26.85 17.72 -5.51
CA ILE A 128 -26.18 17.10 -6.67
C ILE A 128 -26.43 15.59 -6.64
N GLN A 129 -26.27 14.96 -5.48
CA GLN A 129 -26.52 13.53 -5.33
C GLN A 129 -27.98 13.16 -5.60
N ALA A 130 -28.93 14.00 -5.17
CA ALA A 130 -30.36 13.82 -5.42
C ALA A 130 -30.77 14.07 -6.89
N SER A 131 -29.91 14.66 -7.71
CA SER A 131 -30.22 14.95 -9.11
C SER A 131 -30.45 13.68 -9.93
N GLU A 132 -31.39 13.75 -10.88
CA GLU A 132 -31.73 12.62 -11.75
C GLU A 132 -30.52 12.11 -12.54
N THR A 133 -29.68 13.03 -13.03
CA THR A 133 -28.46 12.68 -13.76
C THR A 133 -27.48 11.90 -12.89
N PHE A 134 -27.23 12.35 -11.66
CA PHE A 134 -26.31 11.65 -10.76
C PHE A 134 -26.82 10.24 -10.45
N GLN A 135 -28.10 10.11 -10.07
CA GLN A 135 -28.72 8.82 -9.76
C GLN A 135 -28.66 7.84 -10.96
N LYS A 136 -28.96 8.30 -12.17
CA LYS A 136 -28.85 7.47 -13.39
C LYS A 136 -27.41 7.00 -13.64
N ARG A 137 -26.41 7.86 -13.44
CA ARG A 137 -25.00 7.49 -13.65
C ARG A 137 -24.51 6.52 -12.58
N THR A 138 -24.84 6.76 -11.31
CA THR A 138 -24.50 5.86 -10.20
C THR A 138 -25.14 4.49 -10.38
N ALA A 139 -26.42 4.42 -10.78
CA ALA A 139 -27.08 3.16 -11.10
C ALA A 139 -26.41 2.42 -12.28
N SER A 140 -25.98 3.15 -13.32
CA SER A 140 -25.28 2.57 -14.46
C SER A 140 -23.93 1.95 -14.07
N VAL A 141 -23.16 2.64 -13.22
CA VAL A 141 -21.88 2.13 -12.71
C VAL A 141 -22.11 0.90 -11.83
N SER A 142 -23.07 0.95 -10.90
CA SER A 142 -23.41 -0.19 -10.04
C SER A 142 -23.79 -1.43 -10.85
N LYS A 143 -24.61 -1.25 -11.90
CA LYS A 143 -24.96 -2.32 -12.84
C LYS A 143 -23.71 -2.90 -13.52
N ALA A 144 -22.84 -2.06 -14.06
CA ALA A 144 -21.62 -2.51 -14.74
C ALA A 144 -20.66 -3.28 -13.80
N VAL A 145 -20.52 -2.82 -12.55
CA VAL A 145 -19.72 -3.54 -11.53
C VAL A 145 -20.33 -4.90 -11.22
N GLY A 146 -21.65 -4.98 -11.06
CA GLY A 146 -22.36 -6.25 -10.84
C GLY A 146 -22.18 -7.23 -12.01
N GLU A 147 -22.40 -6.76 -13.23
CA GLU A 147 -22.24 -7.57 -14.45
C GLU A 147 -20.80 -8.06 -14.64
N LEU A 148 -19.81 -7.20 -14.42
CA LEU A 148 -18.40 -7.57 -14.52
C LEU A 148 -18.02 -8.61 -13.45
N SER A 149 -18.44 -8.41 -12.20
CA SER A 149 -18.13 -9.32 -11.09
C SER A 149 -18.73 -10.70 -11.32
N ASP A 150 -19.98 -10.73 -11.78
CA ASP A 150 -20.68 -11.95 -12.14
C ASP A 150 -20.00 -12.66 -13.33
N LEU A 151 -19.62 -11.92 -14.38
CA LEU A 151 -18.89 -12.49 -15.52
C LEU A 151 -17.56 -13.11 -15.06
N LEU A 152 -16.76 -12.37 -14.28
CA LEU A 152 -15.50 -12.86 -13.71
C LEU A 152 -15.72 -14.15 -12.91
N SER A 153 -16.78 -14.23 -12.09
CA SER A 153 -17.06 -15.42 -11.27
C SER A 153 -17.35 -16.68 -12.10
N ARG A 154 -17.97 -16.52 -13.28
CA ARG A 154 -18.39 -17.63 -14.14
C ARG A 154 -17.34 -18.04 -15.16
N THR A 155 -16.55 -17.09 -15.66
CA THR A 155 -15.67 -17.31 -16.82
C THR A 155 -14.19 -17.39 -16.46
N SER A 156 -13.80 -16.93 -15.27
CA SER A 156 -12.39 -16.98 -14.86
C SER A 156 -11.97 -18.38 -14.43
N ILE A 157 -10.68 -18.68 -14.58
CA ILE A 157 -10.10 -19.92 -14.05
C ILE A 157 -10.07 -19.82 -12.51
N PRO A 158 -10.60 -20.82 -11.77
CA PRO A 158 -10.71 -20.73 -10.32
C PRO A 158 -9.38 -21.04 -9.62
N PHE A 159 -8.41 -20.13 -9.71
CA PHE A 159 -7.09 -20.26 -9.07
C PHE A 159 -7.15 -20.40 -7.54
N PHE A 160 -8.25 -19.96 -6.93
CA PHE A 160 -8.52 -20.14 -5.50
C PHE A 160 -8.83 -21.61 -5.13
N SER A 161 -9.22 -22.46 -6.08
CA SER A 161 -9.56 -23.85 -5.81
C SER A 161 -8.31 -24.72 -5.73
N PRO A 162 -8.14 -25.55 -4.67
CA PRO A 162 -7.06 -26.54 -4.61
C PRO A 162 -7.08 -27.57 -5.74
N ARG A 163 -8.21 -27.68 -6.47
CA ARG A 163 -8.33 -28.51 -7.68
C ARG A 163 -7.48 -27.98 -8.84
N TYR A 164 -7.14 -26.69 -8.83
CA TYR A 164 -6.24 -26.09 -9.80
C TYR A 164 -4.79 -26.29 -9.36
N GLN A 165 -3.98 -26.99 -10.17
CA GLN A 165 -2.57 -27.32 -9.88
C GLN A 165 -1.72 -27.28 -11.16
N ALA A 166 -1.96 -26.28 -12.03
CA ALA A 166 -1.35 -26.23 -13.36
C ALA A 166 -0.21 -25.21 -13.48
N HIS A 167 -0.53 -23.92 -13.53
CA HIS A 167 0.48 -22.85 -13.65
C HIS A 167 0.82 -22.23 -12.29
N MET A 168 1.77 -21.30 -12.26
CA MET A 168 2.17 -20.51 -11.08
C MET A 168 1.08 -19.50 -10.68
N CYS A 169 -0.13 -19.99 -10.45
CA CYS A 169 -1.29 -19.20 -10.06
C CYS A 169 -1.97 -19.90 -8.88
N THR A 170 -2.12 -19.18 -7.79
CA THR A 170 -2.79 -19.61 -6.56
C THR A 170 -3.70 -18.50 -6.08
N ASP A 171 -4.45 -18.74 -5.01
CA ASP A 171 -5.14 -17.67 -4.31
C ASP A 171 -4.14 -16.58 -3.87
N LEU A 172 -4.60 -15.33 -3.82
CA LEU A 172 -3.80 -14.18 -3.42
C LEU A 172 -3.89 -13.97 -1.91
N SER A 173 -2.80 -13.53 -1.30
CA SER A 173 -2.83 -13.22 0.14
C SER A 173 -3.66 -11.96 0.40
N MET A 174 -4.53 -12.02 1.42
CA MET A 174 -5.34 -10.90 1.89
C MET A 174 -4.50 -9.67 2.21
N PRO A 175 -3.34 -9.76 2.90
CA PRO A 175 -2.51 -8.58 3.15
C PRO A 175 -2.04 -7.87 1.87
N ALA A 176 -1.66 -8.62 0.83
CA ALA A 176 -1.24 -8.04 -0.44
C ALA A 176 -2.40 -7.35 -1.16
N MET A 177 -3.56 -8.00 -1.23
CA MET A 177 -4.77 -7.41 -1.83
C MET A 177 -5.22 -6.14 -1.09
N LEU A 178 -5.24 -6.17 0.26
CA LEU A 178 -5.61 -5.04 1.10
C LEU A 178 -4.61 -3.89 0.97
N GLY A 179 -3.31 -4.16 0.98
CA GLY A 179 -2.27 -3.15 0.79
C GLY A 179 -2.38 -2.47 -0.57
N PHE A 180 -2.60 -3.24 -1.64
CA PHE A 180 -2.81 -2.71 -2.98
C PHE A 180 -4.07 -1.85 -3.06
N PHE A 181 -5.20 -2.36 -2.58
CA PHE A 181 -6.48 -1.63 -2.58
C PHE A 181 -6.38 -0.32 -1.79
N ALA A 182 -5.81 -0.35 -0.58
CA ALA A 182 -5.62 0.84 0.24
C ALA A 182 -4.78 1.91 -0.47
N THR A 183 -3.69 1.49 -1.13
CA THR A 183 -2.75 2.39 -1.79
C THR A 183 -3.32 2.97 -3.08
N MET A 184 -4.06 2.17 -3.85
CA MET A 184 -4.69 2.58 -5.11
C MET A 184 -5.64 3.77 -4.92
N LEU A 185 -6.28 3.90 -3.76
CA LEU A 185 -7.17 5.04 -3.43
C LEU A 185 -6.45 6.40 -3.37
N TYR A 186 -5.12 6.39 -3.21
CA TYR A 186 -4.25 7.57 -3.22
C TYR A 186 -3.50 7.75 -4.54
N ASN A 187 -3.46 6.72 -5.38
CA ASN A 187 -2.82 6.72 -6.70
C ASN A 187 -1.40 7.34 -6.71
N PRO A 188 -0.48 6.89 -5.84
CA PRO A 188 0.88 7.44 -5.80
C PRO A 188 1.70 7.02 -7.03
N ASN A 189 2.67 7.85 -7.40
CA ASN A 189 3.60 7.57 -8.49
C ASN A 189 5.04 7.47 -7.98
N ASN A 190 5.56 6.24 -7.83
CA ASN A 190 6.89 5.96 -7.26
C ASN A 190 8.08 6.41 -8.15
N VAL A 191 7.85 6.89 -9.37
CA VAL A 191 8.94 7.45 -10.20
C VAL A 191 9.47 8.78 -9.65
N ALA A 192 8.63 9.53 -8.93
CA ALA A 192 8.93 10.86 -8.43
C ALA A 192 8.56 10.95 -6.95
N PHE A 193 9.54 11.22 -6.10
CA PHE A 193 9.38 11.22 -4.65
C PHE A 193 8.28 12.18 -4.19
N GLU A 194 8.12 13.37 -4.80
CA GLU A 194 7.06 14.30 -4.42
C GLU A 194 5.63 13.77 -4.64
N ALA A 195 5.46 12.81 -5.55
CA ALA A 195 4.17 12.21 -5.90
C ALA A 195 3.87 10.93 -5.10
N SER A 196 4.82 10.49 -4.27
CA SER A 196 4.77 9.18 -3.59
C SER A 196 5.70 9.09 -2.37
N PRO A 197 5.76 10.11 -1.49
CA PRO A 197 6.80 10.17 -0.46
C PRO A 197 6.74 8.96 0.51
N LEU A 198 5.54 8.49 0.82
CA LEU A 198 5.35 7.30 1.64
C LEU A 198 5.66 6.00 0.87
N THR A 199 5.10 5.82 -0.32
CA THR A 199 5.23 4.56 -1.06
C THR A 199 6.60 4.36 -1.70
N THR A 200 7.32 5.43 -2.03
CA THR A 200 8.74 5.36 -2.39
C THR A 200 9.57 4.87 -1.20
N SER A 201 9.30 5.40 0.00
CA SER A 201 9.98 4.93 1.22
C SER A 201 9.69 3.46 1.52
N ILE A 202 8.43 3.03 1.35
CA ILE A 202 8.02 1.61 1.47
C ILE A 202 8.78 0.74 0.47
N GLU A 203 8.89 1.16 -0.78
CA GLU A 203 9.59 0.39 -1.81
C GLU A 203 11.07 0.19 -1.49
N LEU A 204 11.76 1.23 -0.99
CA LEU A 204 13.15 1.10 -0.53
C LEU A 204 13.28 0.06 0.59
N MET A 205 12.36 0.05 1.55
CA MET A 205 12.34 -0.96 2.62
C MET A 205 12.07 -2.38 2.09
N VAL A 206 11.20 -2.52 1.08
CA VAL A 206 10.97 -3.81 0.42
C VAL A 206 12.24 -4.28 -0.30
N GLY A 207 12.95 -3.36 -0.97
CA GLY A 207 14.26 -3.63 -1.57
C GLY A 207 15.27 -4.19 -0.56
N ASP A 208 15.42 -3.51 0.59
CA ASP A 208 16.29 -3.98 1.67
C ASP A 208 15.87 -5.35 2.22
N GLN A 209 14.57 -5.59 2.40
CA GLN A 209 14.04 -6.88 2.84
C GLN A 209 14.34 -8.00 1.84
N MET A 210 14.26 -7.74 0.54
CA MET A 210 14.61 -8.70 -0.50
C MET A 210 16.12 -8.96 -0.53
N CYS A 211 16.94 -7.93 -0.38
CA CYS A 211 18.39 -8.06 -0.27
C CYS A 211 18.78 -8.94 0.92
N GLU A 212 18.23 -8.68 2.10
CA GLU A 212 18.47 -9.49 3.31
C GLU A 212 17.99 -10.95 3.13
N MET A 213 16.81 -11.15 2.55
CA MET A 213 16.26 -12.49 2.26
C MET A 213 17.20 -13.32 1.37
N LEU A 214 17.86 -12.68 0.40
CA LEU A 214 18.81 -13.33 -0.51
C LEU A 214 20.23 -13.47 0.07
N GLY A 215 20.45 -12.98 1.30
CA GLY A 215 21.73 -13.08 2.00
C GLY A 215 22.70 -11.93 1.75
N TYR A 216 22.25 -10.84 1.11
CA TYR A 216 23.01 -9.59 1.06
C TYR A 216 22.89 -8.82 2.38
N ASN A 217 23.78 -7.85 2.59
CA ASN A 217 23.87 -7.09 3.84
C ASN A 217 23.59 -5.59 3.61
N PRO A 218 22.30 -5.17 3.58
CA PRO A 218 21.95 -3.76 3.42
C PRO A 218 22.45 -2.92 4.58
N SER A 219 22.77 -1.66 4.32
CA SER A 219 23.22 -0.69 5.35
C SER A 219 22.20 -0.45 6.46
N THR A 220 20.93 -0.81 6.23
CA THR A 220 19.87 -0.82 7.23
C THR A 220 19.87 -2.06 8.14
N SER A 221 20.70 -3.06 7.85
CA SER A 221 20.83 -4.27 8.67
C SER A 221 21.53 -3.98 10.01
N PRO A 222 21.07 -4.54 11.14
CA PRO A 222 21.74 -4.41 12.44
C PRO A 222 23.18 -4.95 12.46
N ASN A 223 23.50 -5.88 11.55
CA ASN A 223 24.82 -6.51 11.44
C ASN A 223 25.56 -6.04 10.18
N TYR A 224 25.33 -4.79 9.76
CA TYR A 224 25.95 -4.23 8.57
C TYR A 224 27.47 -4.35 8.59
N ASN A 225 28.02 -5.01 7.57
CA ASN A 225 29.44 -5.20 7.39
C ASN A 225 29.94 -4.18 6.37
N THR A 226 30.60 -3.13 6.85
CA THR A 226 31.20 -2.07 6.03
C THR A 226 32.27 -2.55 5.05
N SER A 227 32.72 -3.81 5.17
CA SER A 227 33.66 -4.45 4.22
C SER A 227 32.95 -5.04 2.99
N GLN A 228 31.62 -5.08 2.96
CA GLN A 228 30.82 -5.53 1.82
C GLN A 228 30.16 -4.32 1.12
N PRO A 229 29.87 -4.42 -0.19
CA PRO A 229 29.12 -3.38 -0.89
C PRO A 229 27.69 -3.29 -0.34
N ASP A 230 27.13 -2.09 -0.28
CA ASP A 230 25.74 -1.87 0.10
C ASP A 230 24.81 -2.33 -1.04
N PRO A 231 23.99 -3.38 -0.85
CA PRO A 231 23.04 -3.84 -1.86
C PRO A 231 21.86 -2.89 -2.00
N TRP A 232 21.21 -2.91 -3.16
CA TRP A 232 19.98 -2.16 -3.43
C TRP A 232 19.07 -2.96 -4.36
N GLY A 233 17.76 -2.80 -4.19
CA GLY A 233 16.75 -3.42 -5.05
C GLY A 233 15.49 -2.55 -5.13
N HIS A 234 14.69 -2.76 -6.17
CA HIS A 234 13.40 -2.10 -6.37
C HIS A 234 12.40 -3.05 -7.04
N ILE A 235 11.13 -2.62 -7.13
CA ILE A 235 10.09 -3.40 -7.79
C ILE A 235 10.08 -3.06 -9.28
N THR A 236 10.06 -4.10 -10.11
CA THR A 236 9.83 -4.01 -11.56
C THR A 236 8.40 -4.39 -11.90
N CYS A 237 7.95 -4.14 -13.14
CA CYS A 237 6.61 -4.56 -13.55
C CYS A 237 6.43 -6.08 -13.60
N ASP A 238 7.52 -6.82 -13.90
CA ASP A 238 7.58 -8.27 -13.90
C ASP A 238 9.04 -8.77 -13.92
N GLY A 239 9.21 -10.10 -13.86
CA GLY A 239 10.52 -10.75 -13.89
C GLY A 239 11.25 -10.66 -15.24
N THR A 240 10.55 -10.41 -16.35
CA THR A 240 11.18 -10.20 -17.66
C THR A 240 11.94 -8.89 -17.67
N ILE A 241 11.34 -7.81 -17.14
CA ILE A 241 12.01 -6.52 -17.02
C ILE A 241 13.14 -6.57 -16.00
N ALA A 242 12.98 -7.27 -14.87
CA ALA A 242 14.08 -7.47 -13.92
C ALA A 242 15.30 -8.15 -14.56
N ASN A 243 15.06 -9.18 -15.39
CA ASN A 243 16.14 -9.83 -16.13
C ASN A 243 16.79 -8.89 -17.15
N LEU A 244 15.99 -8.09 -17.86
CA LEU A 244 16.50 -7.13 -18.83
C LEU A 244 17.40 -6.08 -18.16
N GLU A 245 16.95 -5.51 -17.04
CA GLU A 245 17.71 -4.52 -16.27
C GLU A 245 19.02 -5.10 -15.71
N SER A 246 19.04 -6.40 -15.35
CA SER A 246 20.27 -7.06 -14.89
C SER A 246 21.35 -7.20 -15.97
N MET A 247 20.96 -7.12 -17.24
CA MET A 247 21.87 -7.24 -18.39
C MET A 247 22.28 -5.89 -19.00
N TRP A 248 21.59 -4.80 -18.66
CA TRP A 248 21.65 -3.52 -19.35
C TRP A 248 22.98 -2.78 -19.16
#